data_AF-A0A9X0HJU2-F1
#
_entry.id   AF-A0A9X0HJU2-F1
#
_cell.length_a   1.000
_cell.length_b   1.000
_cell.length_c   1.000
_cell.angle_alpha   90.00
_cell.angle_beta   90.00
_cell.angle_gamma   90.00
#
_symmetry.space_group_name_H-M   'P 1'
#
loop_
_entity.id
_entity.type
_entity.pdbx_description
1 polymer ?
#
loop_
_entity_poly.entity_id
_entity_poly.type
_entity_poly.pdbx_seq_one_letter_code
_entity_poly.pdbx_strand_id
1 'polypeptide(L)'
;MHGKLLGSSIIGRRLAYFQLKPTATPMQHETPAPPPTQLIRYVLQIGNMTDNTSIGRVRELLTSLGLLVDQVGQGQAEVAVAQGTNPGPEGIRQALESGGFQLEACTAQTG
;
A
#
# COMPACT_ATOMS: atom_id res chain seq x y z
N MET A 1 27.55 75.64 20.95
CA MET A 1 27.56 75.29 19.52
C MET A 1 27.97 73.83 19.39
N HIS A 2 27.13 73.03 18.70
CA HIS A 2 27.37 71.67 18.12
C HIS A 2 27.78 70.52 19.07
N GLY A 3 27.21 69.31 19.06
CA GLY A 3 26.19 68.64 18.26
C GLY A 3 26.07 67.19 18.79
N LYS A 4 24.85 66.64 18.84
CA LYS A 4 24.48 65.36 19.49
C LYS A 4 24.62 64.14 18.57
N LEU A 5 24.92 63.00 19.21
CA LEU A 5 24.41 61.63 19.03
C LEU A 5 24.59 60.85 17.70
N LEU A 6 25.19 59.66 17.90
CA LEU A 6 24.88 58.33 17.34
C LEU A 6 25.11 58.03 15.85
N GLY A 7 25.62 56.81 15.61
CA GLY A 7 25.05 55.96 14.57
C GLY A 7 26.05 55.34 13.60
N SER A 8 26.46 54.12 13.94
CA SER A 8 26.39 52.94 13.09
C SER A 8 26.78 53.03 11.61
N SER A 9 27.85 52.30 11.30
CA SER A 9 28.16 51.70 10.00
C SER A 9 26.92 51.16 9.29
N ILE A 10 26.66 51.64 8.06
CA ILE A 10 25.82 50.98 7.06
C ILE A 10 26.27 51.44 5.66
N ILE A 11 27.11 50.63 5.03
CA ILE A 11 27.43 50.71 3.61
C ILE A 11 26.28 50.09 2.81
N GLY A 12 25.77 50.85 1.85
CA GLY A 12 25.40 50.34 0.52
C GLY A 12 24.13 49.49 0.42
N ARG A 13 22.97 50.15 0.38
CA ARG A 13 21.76 49.63 -0.26
C ARG A 13 21.93 49.60 -1.78
N ARG A 14 21.93 48.41 -2.40
CA ARG A 14 21.31 48.17 -3.74
C ARG A 14 21.09 46.67 -3.99
N LEU A 15 20.18 46.04 -3.25
CA LEU A 15 19.63 44.75 -3.67
C LEU A 15 18.56 45.03 -4.72
N ALA A 16 18.88 44.70 -5.97
CA ALA A 16 17.88 44.56 -7.02
C ALA A 16 16.94 43.41 -6.64
N TYR A 17 15.64 43.69 -6.77
CA TYR A 17 14.55 42.73 -6.70
C TYR A 17 14.78 41.60 -7.72
N PHE A 18 15.26 40.45 -7.26
CA PHE A 18 15.08 39.18 -7.95
C PHE A 18 14.20 38.29 -7.08
N GLN A 19 12.90 38.45 -7.29
CA GLN A 19 11.82 37.48 -7.08
C GLN A 19 12.09 36.37 -6.04
N LEU A 20 11.69 36.62 -4.79
CA LEU A 20 11.38 35.58 -3.84
C LEU A 20 10.19 34.75 -4.36
N LYS A 21 10.44 33.51 -4.78
CA LYS A 21 9.48 32.42 -4.55
C LYS A 21 9.98 31.61 -3.36
N PRO A 22 9.27 31.59 -2.23
CA PRO A 22 9.65 30.80 -1.08
C PRO A 22 9.01 29.43 -1.20
N THR A 23 9.79 28.37 -1.43
CA THR A 23 9.40 27.05 -0.93
C THR A 23 10.66 26.32 -0.55
N ALA A 24 10.80 26.03 0.75
CA ALA A 24 11.83 25.18 1.29
C ALA A 24 11.96 23.91 0.43
N THR A 25 13.18 23.60 0.00
CA THR A 25 13.52 22.24 -0.40
C THR A 25 13.56 21.44 0.90
N PRO A 26 12.58 20.59 1.24
CA PRO A 26 12.89 19.56 2.22
C PRO A 26 14.02 18.75 1.59
N MET A 27 15.09 18.53 2.35
CA MET A 27 16.07 17.49 2.09
C MET A 27 15.28 16.19 1.98
N GLN A 28 14.81 15.85 0.77
CA GLN A 28 14.18 14.58 0.52
C GLN A 28 15.34 13.60 0.56
N HIS A 29 15.51 12.97 1.72
CA HIS A 29 16.10 11.65 1.80
C HIS A 29 15.38 10.86 0.71
N GLU A 30 16.06 10.59 -0.41
CA GLU A 30 15.60 9.62 -1.39
C GLU A 30 15.65 8.28 -0.65
N THR A 31 14.65 8.02 0.19
CA THR A 31 14.34 6.68 0.65
C THR A 31 14.25 5.89 -0.63
N PRO A 32 15.12 4.89 -0.87
CA PRO A 32 15.01 4.07 -2.06
C PRO A 32 13.56 3.60 -2.13
N ALA A 33 12.90 3.84 -3.27
CA ALA A 33 11.54 3.36 -3.47
C ALA A 33 11.53 1.90 -3.02
N PRO A 34 10.62 1.48 -2.11
CA PRO A 34 10.58 0.10 -1.69
C PRO A 34 10.55 -0.76 -2.96
N PRO A 35 11.31 -1.87 -3.01
CA PRO A 35 11.30 -2.75 -4.17
C PRO A 35 9.85 -3.02 -4.55
N PRO A 36 9.50 -3.04 -5.86
CA PRO A 36 8.11 -3.21 -6.26
C PRO A 36 7.58 -4.44 -5.56
N THR A 37 6.59 -4.25 -4.68
CA THR A 37 5.97 -5.34 -3.94
C THR A 37 5.31 -6.23 -4.98
N GLN A 38 5.99 -7.30 -5.38
CA GLN A 38 5.45 -8.25 -6.34
C GLN A 38 4.23 -8.88 -5.68
N LEU A 39 3.07 -8.73 -6.32
CA LEU A 39 1.84 -9.36 -5.86
C LEU A 39 1.72 -10.71 -6.58
N ILE A 40 1.65 -11.79 -5.82
CA ILE A 40 1.31 -13.11 -6.34
C ILE A 40 -0.21 -13.22 -6.36
N ARG A 41 -0.79 -13.44 -7.53
CA ARG A 41 -2.22 -13.72 -7.66
C ARG A 41 -2.46 -15.20 -7.43
N TYR A 42 -3.49 -15.55 -6.69
CA TYR A 42 -3.93 -16.92 -6.47
C TYR A 42 -5.37 -17.03 -6.92
N VAL A 43 -5.64 -18.01 -7.78
CA VAL A 43 -6.98 -18.42 -8.16
C VAL A 43 -7.34 -19.64 -7.33
N LEU A 44 -8.36 -19.49 -6.49
CA LEU A 44 -8.87 -20.47 -5.55
C LEU A 44 -10.17 -21.03 -6.12
N GLN A 45 -10.29 -22.35 -6.22
CA GLN A 45 -11.55 -23.03 -6.55
C GLN A 45 -12.17 -23.55 -5.27
N ILE A 46 -13.41 -23.16 -4.98
CA ILE A 46 -14.10 -23.42 -3.72
C ILE A 46 -15.44 -24.11 -4.03
N GLY A 47 -15.47 -25.44 -3.94
CA GLY A 47 -16.61 -26.24 -4.42
C GLY A 47 -17.93 -25.97 -3.68
N ASN A 48 -17.88 -25.62 -2.40
CA ASN A 48 -19.08 -25.42 -1.58
C ASN A 48 -19.56 -23.95 -1.52
N MET A 49 -19.16 -23.12 -2.50
CA MET A 49 -19.54 -21.70 -2.56
C MET A 49 -20.75 -21.49 -3.50
N THR A 50 -21.93 -21.85 -2.99
CA THR A 50 -23.21 -21.88 -3.72
C THR A 50 -23.99 -20.58 -3.67
N ASP A 51 -23.85 -19.80 -2.59
CA ASP A 51 -24.71 -18.65 -2.27
C ASP A 51 -23.92 -17.34 -2.09
N ASN A 52 -24.58 -16.20 -2.32
CA ASN A 52 -23.97 -14.87 -2.11
C ASN A 52 -23.50 -14.64 -0.66
N THR A 53 -24.15 -15.28 0.33
CA THR A 53 -23.69 -15.25 1.72
C THR A 53 -22.33 -15.92 1.89
N SER A 54 -22.11 -17.05 1.21
CA SER A 54 -20.83 -17.77 1.21
C SER A 54 -19.72 -16.95 0.55
N ILE A 55 -20.04 -16.28 -0.56
CA ILE A 55 -19.12 -15.34 -1.24
C ILE A 55 -18.67 -14.22 -0.30
N GLY A 56 -19.61 -13.61 0.44
CA GLY A 56 -19.32 -12.58 1.44
C GLY A 56 -18.38 -13.09 2.53
N ARG A 57 -18.68 -14.25 3.11
CA ARG A 57 -17.85 -14.87 4.17
C ARG A 57 -16.45 -15.22 3.69
N VAL A 58 -16.31 -15.79 2.49
CA VAL A 58 -15.02 -16.11 1.88
C VAL A 58 -14.19 -14.83 1.71
N ARG A 59 -14.80 -13.75 1.19
CA ARG A 59 -14.13 -12.45 1.06
C ARG A 59 -13.66 -11.89 2.39
N GLU A 60 -14.51 -11.93 3.42
CA GLU A 60 -14.16 -11.46 4.77
C GLU A 60 -13.01 -12.27 5.37
N LEU A 61 -13.03 -13.60 5.24
CA LEU A 61 -11.94 -14.49 5.66
C LEU A 61 -10.62 -14.12 4.99
N LEU A 62 -10.61 -14.02 3.66
CA LEU A 62 -9.41 -13.72 2.89
C LEU A 62 -8.89 -12.31 3.18
N THR A 63 -9.78 -11.35 3.40
CA THR A 63 -9.41 -9.99 3.80
C THR A 63 -8.84 -9.96 5.22
N SER A 64 -9.39 -10.77 6.14
CA SER A 64 -8.90 -10.89 7.53
C SER A 64 -7.49 -11.50 7.59
N LEU A 65 -7.10 -12.28 6.58
CA LEU A 65 -5.74 -12.79 6.42
C LEU A 65 -4.76 -11.74 5.87
N GLY A 66 -5.24 -10.53 5.54
CA GLY A 66 -4.45 -9.48 4.91
C GLY A 66 -4.25 -9.67 3.41
N LEU A 67 -5.02 -10.55 2.77
CA LEU A 67 -4.97 -10.73 1.33
C LEU A 67 -5.85 -9.70 0.64
N LEU A 68 -5.42 -9.28 -0.55
CA LEU A 68 -6.19 -8.39 -1.40
C LEU A 68 -7.15 -9.23 -2.23
N VAL A 69 -8.43 -9.17 -1.91
CA VAL A 69 -9.45 -9.88 -2.68
C VAL A 69 -9.78 -9.10 -3.95
N ASP A 70 -9.39 -9.64 -5.10
CA ASP A 70 -9.61 -9.02 -6.41
C ASP A 70 -11.03 -9.32 -6.89
N GLN A 71 -11.41 -10.60 -6.89
CA GLN A 71 -12.71 -11.07 -7.39
C GLN A 71 -13.14 -12.34 -6.65
N VAL A 72 -14.42 -12.44 -6.31
CA VAL A 72 -15.01 -13.67 -5.73
C VAL A 72 -16.32 -13.92 -6.46
N GLY A 73 -16.42 -15.04 -7.15
CA GLY A 73 -17.58 -15.46 -7.93
C GLY A 73 -18.00 -16.88 -7.54
N GLN A 74 -19.09 -17.40 -8.11
CA GLN A 74 -19.58 -18.74 -7.75
C GLN A 74 -18.49 -19.81 -7.97
N GLY A 75 -18.14 -20.52 -6.91
CA GLY A 75 -17.12 -21.57 -6.94
C GLY A 75 -15.66 -21.09 -7.08
N GLN A 76 -15.37 -19.80 -7.15
CA GLN A 76 -14.00 -19.32 -7.37
C GLN A 76 -13.68 -17.97 -6.69
N ALA A 77 -12.46 -17.81 -6.20
CA ALA A 77 -11.97 -16.57 -5.61
C ALA A 77 -10.55 -16.27 -6.11
N GLU A 78 -10.31 -15.06 -6.60
CA GLU A 78 -8.98 -14.55 -6.90
C GLU A 78 -8.53 -13.61 -5.79
N VAL A 79 -7.34 -13.88 -5.27
CA VAL A 79 -6.70 -13.06 -4.25
C VAL A 79 -5.28 -12.74 -4.64
N ALA A 80 -4.83 -11.53 -4.33
CA ALA A 80 -3.45 -11.12 -4.45
C ALA A 80 -2.79 -11.09 -3.06
N VAL A 81 -1.59 -11.65 -2.98
CA VAL A 81 -0.76 -11.65 -1.77
C VAL A 81 0.57 -10.98 -2.11
N ALA A 82 1.01 -10.06 -1.26
CA ALA A 82 2.35 -9.51 -1.40
C ALA A 82 3.41 -10.60 -1.20
N GLN A 83 4.31 -10.73 -2.15
CA GLN A 83 5.38 -11.71 -2.14
C GLN A 83 6.28 -11.49 -0.92
N GLY A 84 6.53 -12.57 -0.16
CA GLY A 84 7.25 -12.51 1.12
C GLY A 84 6.35 -12.24 2.34
N THR A 85 5.05 -12.10 2.15
CA THR A 85 4.07 -11.99 3.25
C THR A 85 3.36 -13.33 3.45
N ASN A 86 3.25 -13.77 4.70
CA ASN A 86 2.42 -14.90 5.11
C ASN A 86 1.01 -14.36 5.42
N PRO A 87 -0.09 -15.01 5.00
CA PRO A 87 -0.20 -16.41 4.58
C PRO A 87 0.09 -16.70 3.09
N GLY A 88 0.94 -17.70 2.85
CA GLY A 88 1.08 -18.36 1.54
C GLY A 88 -0.11 -19.30 1.23
N PRO A 89 -0.08 -20.09 0.14
CA PRO A 89 -1.22 -20.89 -0.33
C PRO A 89 -1.73 -21.90 0.71
N GLU A 90 -0.86 -22.46 1.54
CA GLU A 90 -1.24 -23.33 2.65
C GLU A 90 -2.05 -22.59 3.73
N GLY A 91 -1.66 -21.36 4.09
CA GLY A 91 -2.41 -20.55 5.06
C GLY A 91 -3.77 -20.12 4.53
N ILE A 92 -3.87 -19.88 3.22
CA ILE A 92 -5.14 -19.62 2.53
C ILE A 92 -6.05 -20.85 2.64
N ARG A 93 -5.52 -22.05 2.34
CA ARG A 93 -6.25 -23.31 2.47
C ARG A 93 -6.77 -23.50 3.89
N GLN A 94 -5.89 -23.41 4.88
CA GLN A 94 -6.27 -23.61 6.28
C GLN A 94 -7.36 -22.63 6.73
N ALA A 95 -7.29 -21.36 6.33
CA ALA A 95 -8.30 -20.37 6.68
C ALA A 95 -9.66 -20.66 6.03
N LEU A 96 -9.67 -21.11 4.78
CA LEU A 96 -10.91 -21.52 4.10
C LEU A 96 -11.52 -22.76 4.74
N GLU A 97 -10.72 -23.79 5.03
CA GLU A 97 -11.18 -25.00 5.70
C GLU A 97 -11.70 -24.71 7.11
N SER A 98 -11.02 -23.84 7.87
CA SER A 98 -11.49 -23.36 9.16
C SER A 98 -12.79 -22.57 9.07
N GLY A 99 -13.06 -21.95 7.92
CA GLY A 99 -14.33 -21.29 7.59
C GLY A 99 -15.45 -22.23 7.13
N GLY A 100 -15.16 -23.54 7.01
CA GLY A 100 -16.09 -24.53 6.47
C GLY A 100 -16.16 -24.55 4.94
N PHE A 101 -15.19 -23.95 4.25
CA PHE A 101 -15.10 -23.93 2.80
C PHE A 101 -14.09 -24.97 2.30
N GLN A 102 -14.48 -25.75 1.30
CA GLN A 102 -13.62 -26.75 0.68
C GLN A 102 -12.84 -26.13 -0.47
N LEU A 103 -11.54 -25.94 -0.29
CA LEU A 103 -10.64 -25.49 -1.34
C LEU A 103 -10.24 -26.68 -2.22
N GLU A 104 -10.76 -26.72 -3.44
CA GLU A 104 -10.50 -27.79 -4.42
C GLU A 104 -9.17 -27.58 -5.15
N ALA A 105 -8.89 -26.34 -5.54
CA ALA A 105 -7.64 -25.99 -6.21
C ALA A 105 -7.14 -24.61 -5.78
N CYS A 106 -5.83 -24.46 -5.73
CA CYS A 106 -5.16 -23.18 -5.48
C CYS A 106 -4.02 -23.03 -6.48
N THR A 107 -4.22 -22.13 -7.44
CA THR A 107 -3.26 -21.90 -8.53
C THR A 107 -2.64 -20.53 -8.36
N ALA A 108 -1.33 -20.48 -8.17
CA ALA A 108 -0.58 -19.22 -8.20
C ALA A 108 -0.39 -18.79 -9.66
N GLN A 109 -0.85 -17.59 -10.00
CA GLN A 109 -0.53 -16.88 -11.23
C GLN A 109 0.59 -15.88 -10.90
N THR A 110 1.83 -16.27 -11.19
CA THR A 110 2.94 -15.32 -11.30
C THR A 110 2.85 -14.65 -12.67
N GLY A 111 2.56 -13.34 -12.65
CA GLY A 111 2.64 -12.47 -13.83
C GLY A 111 4.05 -11.95 -14.07
#